data_AF-A0A2V7ZYV9-F1
#
_entry.id   AF-A0A2V7ZYV9-F1
#
_cell.length_a   1.000
_cell.length_b   1.000
_cell.length_c   1.000
_cell.angle_alpha   90.00
_cell.angle_beta   90.00
_cell.angle_gamma   90.00
#
_symmetry.space_group_name_H-M   'P 1'
#
loop_
_entity.id
_entity.type
_entity.pdbx_description
1 polymer ?
#
loop_
_entity_poly.entity_id
_entity_poly.type
_entity_poly.pdbx_seq_one_letter_code
_entity_poly.pdbx_strand_id
1 'polypeptide(L)'
;NLGNVWLAQGKFEPAIQEFTAVVGLDPKSPGALANLAGAYAAAGAFDRAAETVDAALRLSPPEPLASDLRARAERYRRRER
;
A
#
# COMPACT_ATOMS: atom_id res chain seq x y z
N ASN A 1 -7.55 -5.98 11.74
CA ASN A 1 -7.29 -4.54 11.48
C ASN A 1 -8.41 -4.00 10.61
N LEU A 2 -9.04 -2.89 11.00
CA LEU A 2 -10.28 -2.38 10.37
C LEU A 2 -10.11 -2.11 8.87
N GLY A 3 -8.93 -1.65 8.44
CA GLY A 3 -8.61 -1.45 7.02
C GLY A 3 -8.84 -2.71 6.16
N ASN A 4 -8.39 -3.89 6.60
CA ASN A 4 -8.60 -5.15 5.87
C ASN A 4 -10.09 -5.56 5.83
N VAL A 5 -10.85 -5.25 6.89
CA VAL A 5 -12.29 -5.52 6.96
C VAL A 5 -13.04 -4.67 5.93
N TRP A 6 -12.68 -3.39 5.80
CA TRP A 6 -13.31 -2.52 4.82
C TRP A 6 -12.89 -2.82 3.38
N LEU A 7 -11.64 -3.24 3.15
CA LEU A 7 -11.23 -3.77 1.84
C LEU A 7 -12.07 -4.97 1.43
N ALA A 8 -12.32 -5.91 2.35
CA ALA A 8 -13.19 -7.05 2.10
C ALA A 8 -14.66 -6.65 1.85
N GLN A 9 -15.09 -5.50 2.36
CA GLN A 9 -16.43 -4.93 2.11
C GLN A 9 -16.48 -4.00 0.88
N GLY A 10 -15.39 -3.84 0.13
CA GLY A 10 -15.32 -2.90 -1.00
C GLY A 10 -15.35 -1.42 -0.60
N LYS A 11 -15.17 -1.11 0.70
CA LYS A 11 -15.15 0.24 1.26
C LYS A 11 -13.72 0.79 1.23
N PHE A 12 -13.32 1.30 0.07
CA PHE A 12 -11.93 1.69 -0.16
C PHE A 12 -11.53 3.00 0.51
N GLU A 13 -12.34 4.06 0.42
CA GLU A 13 -12.07 5.34 1.08
C GLU A 13 -11.83 5.19 2.60
N PRO A 14 -12.70 4.50 3.37
CA PRO A 14 -12.42 4.26 4.79
C PRO A 14 -11.11 3.50 5.00
N ALA A 15 -10.83 2.46 4.21
CA ALA A 15 -9.58 1.71 4.33
C ALA A 15 -8.34 2.59 4.09
N ILE A 16 -8.39 3.45 3.07
CA ILE A 16 -7.32 4.41 2.79
C ILE A 16 -7.16 5.38 3.96
N GLN A 17 -8.24 5.88 4.56
CA GLN A 17 -8.18 6.80 5.69
C GLN A 17 -7.49 6.17 6.91
N GLU A 18 -7.86 4.94 7.30
CA GLU A 18 -7.19 4.28 8.44
C GLU A 18 -5.73 3.97 8.14
N PHE A 19 -5.41 3.45 6.96
CA PHE A 19 -4.01 3.17 6.65
C PHE A 19 -3.19 4.45 6.53
N THR A 20 -3.78 5.56 6.10
CA THR A 20 -3.15 6.88 6.13
C THR A 20 -2.88 7.33 7.55
N ALA A 21 -3.83 7.14 8.47
CA ALA A 21 -3.63 7.42 9.90
C ALA A 21 -2.50 6.56 10.48
N VAL A 22 -2.45 5.27 10.14
CA VAL A 22 -1.36 4.36 10.57
C VAL A 22 0.00 4.82 10.03
N VAL A 23 0.09 5.24 8.77
CA VAL A 23 1.31 5.82 8.19
C VAL A 23 1.66 7.15 8.85
N GLY A 24 0.69 7.95 9.28
CA GLY A 24 0.93 9.17 10.04
C GLY A 24 1.56 8.92 11.42
N LEU A 25 1.23 7.78 12.05
CA LEU A 25 1.82 7.37 13.33
C LEU A 25 3.23 6.79 13.17
N ASP A 26 3.46 5.99 12.12
CA ASP A 26 4.78 5.46 11.79
C ASP A 26 5.09 5.60 10.29
N PRO A 27 5.60 6.77 9.88
CA PRO A 27 5.90 7.03 8.47
C PRO A 27 7.13 6.27 7.97
N LYS A 28 7.88 5.62 8.86
CA LYS A 28 9.08 4.84 8.53
C LYS A 28 8.83 3.32 8.59
N SER A 29 7.58 2.90 8.66
CA SER A 29 7.22 1.49 8.56
C SER A 29 6.96 1.09 7.10
N PRO A 30 7.81 0.24 6.50
CA PRO A 30 7.54 -0.29 5.17
C PRO A 30 6.25 -1.11 5.12
N GLY A 31 5.89 -1.77 6.23
CA GLY A 31 4.64 -2.53 6.36
C GLY A 31 3.39 -1.64 6.38
N ALA A 32 3.45 -0.48 7.04
CA ALA A 32 2.35 0.48 7.03
C ALA A 32 2.11 1.03 5.62
N LEU A 33 3.19 1.41 4.93
CA LEU A 33 3.14 1.86 3.53
C LEU A 33 2.65 0.73 2.59
N ALA A 34 3.07 -0.52 2.80
CA ALA A 34 2.60 -1.67 2.03
C ALA A 34 1.07 -1.87 2.14
N ASN A 35 0.51 -1.65 3.33
CA ASN A 35 -0.93 -1.75 3.56
C ASN A 35 -1.69 -0.60 2.89
N LEU A 36 -1.18 0.63 3.00
CA LEU A 36 -1.75 1.80 2.32
C LEU A 36 -1.72 1.62 0.79
N ALA A 37 -0.60 1.14 0.24
CA ALA A 37 -0.49 0.82 -1.18
C ALA A 37 -1.51 -0.25 -1.62
N GLY A 38 -1.71 -1.27 -0.79
CA GLY A 38 -2.73 -2.30 -1.01
C GLY A 38 -4.14 -1.71 -1.09
N ALA A 39 -4.45 -0.76 -0.22
CA ALA A 39 -5.74 -0.08 -0.22
C ALA A 39 -5.94 0.84 -1.44
N TYR A 40 -4.92 1.60 -1.85
CA TYR A 40 -4.98 2.37 -3.10
C TYR A 40 -5.19 1.47 -4.32
N ALA A 41 -4.49 0.33 -4.40
CA ALA A 41 -4.66 -0.61 -5.49
C ALA A 41 -6.06 -1.24 -5.53
N ALA A 42 -6.64 -1.53 -4.36
CA ALA A 42 -8.01 -2.03 -4.27
C ALA A 42 -9.04 -0.97 -4.73
N ALA A 43 -8.75 0.31 -4.49
CA ALA A 43 -9.54 1.44 -4.99
C ALA A 43 -9.34 1.73 -6.50
N GLY A 44 -8.46 0.99 -7.18
CA GLY A 44 -8.08 1.26 -8.58
C GLY A 44 -7.12 2.43 -8.77
N ALA A 45 -6.64 3.04 -7.69
CA ALA A 45 -5.66 4.14 -7.74
C ALA A 45 -4.23 3.56 -7.87
N PHE A 46 -3.94 2.95 -9.02
CA PHE A 46 -2.68 2.23 -9.24
C PHE A 46 -1.44 3.12 -9.17
N ASP A 47 -1.52 4.37 -9.62
CA ASP A 47 -0.41 5.33 -9.58
C ASP A 47 0.00 5.62 -8.13
N ARG A 48 -0.99 5.97 -7.29
CA ARG A 48 -0.79 6.18 -5.85
C ARG A 48 -0.29 4.92 -5.15
N ALA A 49 -0.76 3.74 -5.57
CA ALA A 49 -0.29 2.48 -5.04
C ALA A 49 1.20 2.24 -5.37
N ALA A 50 1.62 2.50 -6.61
CA ALA A 50 3.00 2.36 -7.05
C ALA A 50 3.93 3.33 -6.32
N GLU A 51 3.56 4.62 -6.21
CA GLU A 51 4.31 5.63 -5.48
C GLU A 51 4.50 5.25 -3.99
N THR A 52 3.44 4.72 -3.37
CA THR A 52 3.47 4.30 -1.97
C THR A 52 4.37 3.08 -1.77
N VAL A 53 4.36 2.12 -2.72
CA VAL A 53 5.29 0.98 -2.71
C VAL A 53 6.73 1.44 -2.87
N ASP A 54 7.01 2.41 -3.76
CA ASP A 54 8.35 2.95 -3.93
C ASP A 54 8.84 3.66 -2.66
N ALA A 55 7.96 4.36 -1.95
CA ALA A 55 8.26 4.89 -0.63
C ALA A 55 8.62 3.78 0.37
N ALA A 56 7.87 2.67 0.38
CA ALA A 56 8.17 1.52 1.25
C ALA A 56 9.53 0.89 0.92
N LEU A 57 9.87 0.74 -0.37
CA LEU A 57 11.14 0.18 -0.82
C LEU A 57 12.34 1.07 -0.46
N ARG A 58 12.18 2.40 -0.47
CA ARG A 58 13.23 3.35 -0.07
C ARG A 58 13.63 3.25 1.40
N LEU A 59 12.79 2.64 2.23
CA LEU A 59 13.06 2.43 3.66
C LEU A 59 13.89 1.15 3.94
N SER A 60 14.40 0.49 2.90
CA SER A 60 15.19 -0.74 3.02
C SER A 60 14.49 -1.84 3.84
N PRO A 61 13.28 -2.28 3.44
CA PRO A 61 12.57 -3.35 4.12
C PRO A 61 13.37 -4.67 4.08
N PRO A 62 13.12 -5.60 5.02
CA PRO A 62 13.73 -6.92 4.96
C PRO A 62 13.37 -7.63 3.65
N GLU A 63 14.29 -8.45 3.13
CA GLU A 63 14.22 -8.99 1.77
C GLU A 63 12.90 -9.70 1.41
N PRO A 64 12.26 -10.48 2.31
CA PRO A 64 10.94 -11.07 2.00
C PRO A 64 9.88 -10.01 1.66
N LEU A 65 9.85 -8.90 2.42
CA LEU A 65 8.93 -7.79 2.18
C LEU A 65 9.36 -6.98 0.96
N ALA A 66 10.67 -6.75 0.77
CA ALA A 66 11.19 -6.04 -0.38
C ALA A 66 10.82 -6.73 -1.70
N SER A 67 10.94 -8.07 -1.76
CA SER A 67 10.58 -8.86 -2.93
C SER A 67 9.09 -8.78 -3.26
N ASP A 68 8.21 -8.92 -2.26
CA ASP A 68 6.76 -8.75 -2.45
C ASP A 68 6.41 -7.33 -2.92
N LEU A 69 7.03 -6.30 -2.34
CA LEU A 69 6.84 -4.90 -2.74
C LEU A 69 7.27 -4.67 -4.20
N ARG A 70 8.42 -5.21 -4.63
CA ARG A 70 8.84 -5.09 -6.04
C ARG A 70 7.84 -5.73 -7.01
N ALA A 71 7.32 -6.92 -6.67
CA ALA A 71 6.29 -7.58 -7.47
C ALA A 71 4.98 -6.78 -7.53
N ARG A 72 4.57 -6.17 -6.41
CA ARG A 72 3.40 -5.27 -6.36
C ARG A 72 3.61 -4.03 -7.21
N ALA A 73 4.79 -3.40 -7.13
CA ALA A 73 5.12 -2.20 -7.91
C ALA A 73 4.98 -2.47 -9.41
N GLU A 74 5.52 -3.59 -9.90
CA GLU A 74 5.39 -3.98 -11.30
C GLU A 74 3.93 -4.20 -11.68
N ARG A 75 3.16 -4.90 -10.83
CA ARG A 75 1.73 -5.14 -11.07
C ARG A 75 0.93 -3.85 -11.15
N TYR A 76 1.17 -2.89 -10.26
CA TYR A 76 0.45 -1.62 -10.23
C TYR A 76 0.76 -0.79 -11.49
N ARG A 77 2.05 -0.64 -11.84
CA ARG A 77 2.46 0.09 -13.06
C ARG A 77 1.98 -0.56 -14.36
N ARG A 78 1.71 -1.87 -14.37
CA ARG A 78 1.12 -2.56 -15.53
C ARG A 78 -0.38 -2.30 -15.65
N ARG A 79 -1.08 -2.01 -14.56
CA ARG A 79 -2.53 -1.74 -14.54
C ARG A 79 -2.90 -0.27 -14.75
N GLU A 80 -1.91 0.62 -14.65
CA GLU A 80 -2.00 2.02 -15.07
C GLU A 80 -2.09 2.18 -16.60
N ARG A 81 -1.62 1.18 -17.38
CA ARG A 81 -1.56 1.24 -18.85
C ARG A 81 -2.77 0.68 -19.56
#